data_AF-A0A2R3NPE0-F1
#
_entry.id   AF-A0A2R3NPE0-F1
#
_cell.length_a   1.000
_cell.length_b   1.000
_cell.length_c   1.000
_cell.angle_alpha   90.00
_cell.angle_beta   90.00
_cell.angle_gamma   90.00
#
_symmetry.space_group_name_H-M   'P 1'
#
loop_
_entity.id
_entity.type
_entity.pdbx_description
1 polymer ?
#
loop_
_entity_poly.entity_id
_entity_poly.type
_entity_poly.pdbx_seq_one_letter_code
_entity_poly.pdbx_strand_id
1 'polypeptide(L)' 'MIVEFSDVDDLVFAMDSAELIDNHKSGNISNGYIKKLKNKRIYKFFLYFSDGLLSMTFKNLQLIKPLE' A
#
# COMPACT_ATOMS: atom_id res chain seq x y z
N MET A 1 -4.14 12.60 -9.34
CA MET A 1 -2.86 11.86 -9.41
C MET A 1 -3.05 10.55 -8.70
N ILE A 2 -2.54 9.47 -9.26
CA ILE A 2 -2.58 8.13 -8.69
C ILE A 2 -1.14 7.73 -8.35
N VAL A 3 -0.97 7.04 -7.23
CA VAL A 3 0.31 6.46 -6.85
C VAL A 3 0.31 5.02 -7.35
N GLU A 4 1.26 4.70 -8.22
CA GLU A 4 1.44 3.34 -8.75
C GLU A 4 2.70 2.70 -8.15
N PHE A 5 2.54 1.43 -7.76
CA PHE A 5 3.61 0.59 -7.23
C PHE A 5 3.92 -0.49 -8.28
N SER A 6 5.19 -0.64 -8.64
CA SER A 6 5.65 -1.65 -9.59
C SER A 6 6.77 -2.50 -9.01
N ASP A 7 6.99 -3.67 -9.63
CA ASP A 7 7.90 -4.72 -9.16
C ASP A 7 7.56 -5.18 -7.73
N VAL A 8 6.29 -5.52 -7.52
CA VAL A 8 5.78 -6.02 -6.23
C VAL A 8 6.16 -7.49 -6.06
N ASP A 9 6.90 -7.81 -4.98
CA ASP A 9 7.41 -9.16 -4.73
C ASP A 9 6.60 -9.92 -3.66
N ASP A 10 6.13 -9.24 -2.59
CA ASP A 10 5.51 -9.90 -1.42
C ASP A 10 4.19 -9.22 -0.99
N LEU A 11 3.11 -9.41 -1.76
CA LEU A 11 1.79 -8.92 -1.36
C LEU A 11 1.16 -9.88 -0.34
N VAL A 12 0.99 -9.42 0.91
CA VAL A 12 0.45 -10.24 2.01
C VAL A 12 -1.07 -10.36 1.96
N PHE A 13 -1.73 -9.32 1.47
CA PHE A 13 -3.19 -9.22 1.42
C PHE A 13 -3.58 -8.32 0.26
N ALA A 14 -4.63 -8.69 -0.48
CA ALA A 14 -5.20 -7.86 -1.53
C ALA A 14 -6.57 -7.35 -1.07
N MET A 15 -6.81 -6.07 -1.30
CA MET A 15 -8.06 -5.37 -1.00
C MET A 15 -8.45 -4.60 -2.25
N ASP A 16 -9.73 -4.61 -2.61
CA ASP A 16 -10.17 -3.72 -3.68
C ASP A 16 -10.33 -2.26 -3.17
N SER A 17 -10.56 -1.34 -4.11
CA SER A 17 -10.67 0.08 -3.76
C SER A 17 -11.93 0.40 -2.95
N ALA A 18 -13.03 -0.34 -3.14
CA ALA A 18 -14.28 -0.13 -2.39
C ALA A 18 -14.10 -0.56 -0.93
N GLU A 19 -13.54 -1.74 -0.70
CA GLU A 19 -13.21 -2.26 0.63
C GLU A 19 -12.25 -1.34 1.39
N LEU A 20 -11.24 -0.79 0.71
CA LEU A 20 -10.29 0.14 1.31
C LEU A 20 -10.97 1.45 1.74
N ILE A 21 -11.85 1.98 0.89
CA ILE A 21 -12.63 3.20 1.18
C ILE A 21 -13.58 2.95 2.35
N ASP A 22 -14.23 1.79 2.40
CA ASP A 22 -15.18 1.46 3.46
C ASP A 22 -14.47 1.26 4.80
N ASN A 23 -13.29 0.63 4.80
CA ASN A 23 -12.44 0.54 6.00
C ASN A 23 -11.97 1.92 6.48
N HIS A 24 -11.62 2.82 5.56
CA HIS A 24 -11.27 4.19 5.91
C HIS A 24 -12.44 4.94 6.54
N LYS A 25 -13.62 4.89 5.91
CA LYS A 25 -14.85 5.55 6.41
C LYS A 25 -15.31 5.01 7.75
N SER A 26 -15.09 3.71 7.99
CA SER A 26 -15.44 3.05 9.25
C SER A 26 -14.43 3.30 10.37
N GLY A 27 -13.32 3.99 10.09
CA GLY A 27 -12.25 4.22 11.08
C GLY A 27 -11.42 2.98 11.38
N ASN A 28 -11.45 1.97 10.51
CA ASN A 28 -10.72 0.72 10.70
C ASN A 28 -9.24 0.84 10.31
N ILE A 29 -8.81 1.95 9.71
CA ILE A 29 -7.39 2.19 9.37
C ILE A 29 -6.70 2.91 10.52
N SER A 30 -5.74 2.25 11.15
CA SER A 30 -5.01 2.79 12.30
C SER A 30 -3.77 3.59 11.89
N ASN A 31 -2.99 3.08 10.93
CA ASN A 31 -1.75 3.72 10.47
C ASN A 31 -1.31 3.19 9.10
N GLY A 32 -0.59 4.01 8.34
CA GLY A 32 0.04 3.61 7.07
C GLY A 32 1.39 4.29 6.86
N TYR A 33 2.40 3.52 6.46
CA TYR A 33 3.73 4.07 6.16
C TYR A 33 4.54 3.20 5.20
N ILE A 34 5.59 3.80 4.63
CA ILE A 34 6.57 3.13 3.78
C ILE A 34 7.91 3.06 4.53
N LYS A 35 8.54 1.89 4.54
CA LYS A 35 9.87 1.68 5.11
C LYS A 35 10.84 1.17 4.05
N LYS A 36 12.02 1.79 3.97
CA LYS A 36 13.13 1.27 3.16
C LYS A 36 13.76 0.06 3.86
N LEU A 37 13.90 -1.07 3.14
CA LEU A 37 14.61 -2.24 3.64
C LEU A 37 16.12 -2.03 3.44
N LYS A 38 16.93 -2.28 4.48
CA LYS A 38 18.37 -1.96 4.47
C LYS A 38 19.09 -2.63 3.29
N ASN A 39 20.04 -1.89 2.70
CA ASN A 39 20.98 -2.31 1.65
C ASN A 39 20.42 -2.60 0.23
N LYS A 40 19.13 -2.35 -0.05
CA LYS A 40 18.58 -2.45 -1.42
C LYS A 40 17.63 -1.28 -1.73
N ARG A 41 17.36 -1.00 -3.02
CA ARG A 41 16.26 -0.12 -3.48
C ARG A 41 14.92 -0.87 -3.37
N ILE A 42 14.66 -1.43 -2.19
CA ILE A 42 13.45 -2.18 -1.88
C ILE A 42 12.76 -1.47 -0.73
N TYR A 43 11.47 -1.26 -0.89
CA TYR A 43 10.60 -0.61 0.06
C TYR A 43 9.51 -1.59 0.48
N LYS A 44 8.96 -1.38 1.66
CA LYS A 44 7.78 -2.10 2.13
C LYS A 44 6.73 -1.10 2.57
N PHE A 45 5.55 -1.20 1.98
CA PHE A 45 4.35 -0.50 2.40
C PHE A 45 3.64 -1.30 3.49
N PHE A 46 3.14 -0.60 4.49
CA PHE A 46 2.31 -1.16 5.57
C PHE A 46 1.06 -0.31 5.70
N LEU A 47 -0.08 -0.98 5.84
CA LEU A 47 -1.37 -0.39 6.17
C LEU A 47 -2.04 -1.27 7.23
N TYR A 48 -2.09 -0.75 8.46
CA TYR A 48 -2.63 -1.44 9.62
C TYR A 48 -4.11 -1.17 9.75
N PHE A 49 -4.89 -2.24 9.83
CA PHE A 49 -6.30 -2.22 10.16
C PHE A 49 -6.52 -2.59 11.63
N SER A 50 -7.72 -2.35 12.15
CA SER A 50 -8.12 -2.78 13.50
C SER A 50 -7.91 -4.29 13.73
N ASP A 51 -8.05 -5.10 12.69
CA ASP A 51 -8.04 -6.55 12.71
C ASP A 51 -7.05 -7.19 11.71
N GLY A 52 -6.19 -6.39 11.07
CA GLY A 52 -5.37 -6.91 9.97
C GLY A 52 -4.23 -6.01 9.52
N LEU A 53 -3.50 -6.50 8.52
CA LEU A 53 -2.37 -5.80 7.90
C LEU A 53 -2.37 -6.05 6.39
N LEU A 54 -2.48 -4.98 5.61
CA LEU A 54 -2.06 -5.00 4.22
C LEU A 54 -0.60 -4.56 4.18
N SER A 55 0.26 -5.40 3.63
CA SER A 55 1.64 -5.01 3.36
C SER A 55 2.13 -5.56 2.04
N MET A 56 2.99 -4.79 1.39
CA MET A 56 3.62 -5.20 0.14
C MET A 56 5.05 -4.69 0.05
N THR A 57 5.94 -5.56 -0.44
CA THR A 57 7.30 -5.19 -0.84
C THR A 57 7.29 -4.71 -2.29
N PHE A 58 7.87 -3.55 -2.58
CA PHE A 58 7.95 -2.97 -3.93
C PHE A 58 9.34 -2.34 -4.18
N LYS A 59 9.74 -2.21 -5.45
CA LYS A 59 11.02 -1.57 -5.81
C LYS A 59 10.83 -0.14 -6.30
N ASN A 60 9.74 0.11 -7.00
CA ASN A 60 9.49 1.37 -7.70
C ASN A 60 8.13 1.98 -7.30
N LEU A 61 8.11 3.31 -7.20
CA LEU A 61 6.95 4.14 -6.88
C LEU A 61 6.90 5.30 -7.87
N GLN A 62 5.77 5.48 -8.54
CA GLN A 62 5.58 6.59 -9.46
C GLN A 62 4.24 7.29 -9.29
N LEU A 63 4.23 8.60 -9.49
CA LEU A 63 3.03 9.41 -9.58
C LEU A 63 2.58 9.44 -11.04
N ILE A 64 1.41 8.87 -11.31
CA ILE A 64 0.80 8.89 -12.64
C ILE A 64 -0.41 9.82 -12.65
N LYS A 65 -0.68 10.41 -13.81
CA LYS A 65 -1.96 11.06 -14.05
C LYS A 65 -3.01 9.98 -14.32
N PRO A 66 -4.24 10.10 -13.80
CA PRO A 66 -5.34 9.26 -14.26
C PRO A 66 -5.44 9.39 -15.78
N LEU A 67 -5.62 8.28 -16.49
CA LEU A 67 -6.05 8.33 -17.89
C LEU A 67 -7.43 9.02 -17.90
N GLU A 68 -7.57 10.07 -18.70
CA GLU A 68 -8.83 10.81 -18.89
C GLU A 68 -9.96 9.90 -19.41
#